data_AF-A0A3D0XF73-F1
#
_entry.id   AF-A0A3D0XF73-F1
#
_cell.length_a   1.000
_cell.length_b   1.000
_cell.length_c   1.000
_cell.angle_alpha   90.00
_cell.angle_beta   90.00
_cell.angle_gamma   90.00
#
_symmetry.space_group_name_H-M   'P 1'
#
loop_
_entity.id
_entity.type
_entity.pdbx_description
1 polymer ?
#
loop_
_entity_poly.entity_id
_entity_poly.type
_entity_poly.pdbx_seq_one_letter_code
_entity_poly.pdbx_strand_id
1 'polypeptide(L)'
;MVDTSQIIQDIEAHNDLCHRLLDVIQQENQWLSQDHPSGDAAPDQAAKRSLLDQFSQQVSLIQGHRVALKDHEQTNPEKPIPEAIHAAIGRGTDLIMKMVALDRENEKLLLKKGMVPSNQIPSSAQYRPSDALQTYQKHSS
;
A
#
# COMPACT_ATOMS: atom_id res chain seq x y z
N MET A 1 21.39 -5.57 -19.63
CA MET A 1 20.48 -6.70 -19.34
C MET A 1 19.68 -6.30 -18.12
N VAL A 2 18.35 -6.41 -18.19
CA VAL A 2 17.51 -6.19 -17.01
C VAL A 2 17.71 -7.37 -16.08
N ASP A 3 18.13 -7.11 -14.84
CA ASP A 3 18.25 -8.16 -13.83
C ASP A 3 16.88 -8.41 -13.21
N THR A 4 16.13 -9.33 -13.83
CA THR A 4 14.82 -9.77 -13.36
C THR A 4 14.85 -10.23 -11.90
N SER A 5 15.96 -10.79 -11.42
CA SER A 5 16.09 -11.28 -10.05
C SER A 5 16.05 -10.13 -9.05
N GLN A 6 16.76 -9.03 -9.36
CA GLN A 6 16.75 -7.82 -8.53
C GLN A 6 15.36 -7.17 -8.51
N ILE A 7 14.67 -7.13 -9.66
CA ILE A 7 13.32 -6.58 -9.74
C ILE A 7 12.34 -7.38 -8.86
N ILE A 8 12.42 -8.71 -8.90
CA ILE A 8 11.58 -9.57 -8.05
C ILE A 8 11.88 -9.30 -6.57
N GLN A 9 13.16 -9.24 -6.20
CA GLN A 9 13.56 -8.96 -4.82
C GLN A 9 13.01 -7.63 -4.30
N ASP A 10 13.07 -6.57 -5.12
CA ASP A 10 12.60 -5.25 -4.73
C ASP A 10 11.06 -5.19 -4.63
N ILE A 11 10.34 -5.91 -5.50
CA ILE A 11 8.88 -6.04 -5.40
C ILE A 11 8.48 -6.82 -4.15
N GLU A 12 9.20 -7.88 -3.79
CA GLU A 12 8.91 -8.63 -2.56
C GLU A 12 9.25 -7.82 -1.31
N ALA A 13 10.33 -7.03 -1.32
CA ALA A 13 10.63 -6.10 -0.24
C ALA A 13 9.50 -5.07 -0.04
N HIS A 14 8.88 -4.61 -1.12
CA HIS A 14 7.68 -3.76 -1.05
C HIS A 14 6.47 -4.51 -0.50
N ASN A 15 6.23 -5.75 -0.93
CA ASN A 15 5.14 -6.57 -0.40
C ASN A 15 5.28 -6.82 1.11
N ASP A 16 6.50 -7.04 1.60
CA ASP A 16 6.79 -7.16 3.03
C ASP A 16 6.48 -5.87 3.80
N LEU A 17 6.78 -4.70 3.23
CA LEU A 17 6.40 -3.42 3.83
C LEU A 17 4.88 -3.22 3.85
N CYS A 18 4.18 -3.60 2.77
CA CYS A 18 2.72 -3.60 2.73
C CYS A 18 2.13 -4.47 3.85
N HIS A 19 2.68 -5.67 4.07
CA HIS A 19 2.27 -6.55 5.15
C HIS A 19 2.45 -5.91 6.54
N ARG A 20 3.63 -5.33 6.81
CA ARG A 20 3.90 -4.67 8.09
C ARG A 20 2.99 -3.46 8.32
N LEU A 21 2.71 -2.68 7.27
CA LEU A 21 1.76 -1.57 7.36
C LEU A 21 0.34 -2.06 7.61
N LEU A 22 -0.08 -3.15 6.95
CA LEU A 22 -1.39 -3.75 7.18
C LEU A 22 -1.55 -4.22 8.63
N ASP A 23 -0.52 -4.83 9.22
CA ASP A 23 -0.54 -5.25 10.63
C ASP A 23 -0.76 -4.07 11.57
N VAL A 24 -0.09 -2.94 11.32
CA VAL A 24 -0.28 -1.70 12.11
C VAL A 24 -1.71 -1.17 11.97
N ILE A 25 -2.26 -1.14 10.75
CA ILE A 25 -3.64 -0.66 10.51
C ILE A 25 -4.66 -1.63 11.15
N GLN A 26 -4.36 -2.93 11.21
CA GLN A 26 -5.18 -3.92 11.92
C GLN A 26 -5.14 -3.73 13.43
N GLN A 27 -3.97 -3.45 14.00
CA GLN A 27 -3.85 -3.13 15.43
C GLN A 27 -4.62 -1.84 15.76
N GLU A 28 -4.54 -0.81 14.90
CA GLU A 28 -5.37 0.39 14.99
C GLU A 28 -6.86 0.07 14.97
N ASN A 29 -7.31 -0.78 14.04
CA ASN A 29 -8.71 -1.17 13.94
C ASN A 29 -9.21 -1.88 15.19
N GLN A 30 -8.41 -2.80 15.72
CA GLN A 30 -8.74 -3.54 16.94
C GLN A 30 -8.81 -2.62 18.15
N TRP A 31 -7.82 -1.74 18.32
CA TRP A 31 -7.81 -0.73 19.39
C TRP A 31 -9.02 0.21 19.30
N LEU A 32 -9.33 0.70 18.08
CA LEU A 32 -10.49 1.56 17.82
C LEU A 32 -11.82 0.84 17.95
N SER A 33 -11.86 -0.50 17.90
CA SER A 33 -13.10 -1.26 18.08
C SER A 33 -13.44 -1.54 19.55
N GLN A 34 -12.49 -1.36 20.48
CA GLN A 34 -12.73 -1.54 21.91
C GLN A 34 -13.68 -0.47 22.47
N ASP A 35 -14.53 -0.78 23.44
CA ASP A 35 -15.43 0.23 24.04
C ASP A 35 -14.66 1.37 24.73
N HIS A 36 -13.53 1.05 25.36
CA HIS A 36 -12.67 2.01 26.09
C HIS A 36 -11.21 1.88 25.63
N PRO A 37 -10.84 2.51 24.50
CA PRO A 37 -9.46 2.47 24.00
C PRO A 37 -8.50 3.08 25.03
N SER A 38 -7.61 2.26 25.56
CA SER A 38 -6.64 2.63 26.61
C SER A 38 -5.33 3.10 25.97
N GLY A 39 -4.69 4.13 26.53
CA GLY A 39 -3.45 4.72 25.98
C GLY A 39 -2.26 3.75 25.90
N ASP A 40 -2.17 2.78 26.81
CA ASP A 40 -1.06 1.81 26.85
C ASP A 40 -1.12 0.77 25.72
N ALA A 41 -2.29 0.57 25.10
CA ALA A 41 -2.48 -0.30 23.95
C ALA A 41 -2.59 0.48 22.63
N ALA A 42 -2.32 1.78 22.66
CA ALA A 42 -2.39 2.61 21.47
C ALA A 42 -1.31 2.17 20.47
N PRO A 43 -1.65 2.03 19.18
CA PRO A 43 -0.71 1.64 18.15
C PRO A 43 0.40 2.67 17.99
N ASP A 44 1.63 2.18 17.79
CA ASP A 44 2.83 3.01 17.70
C ASP A 44 2.82 3.85 16.40
N GLN A 45 2.42 5.11 16.55
CA GLN A 45 2.38 6.08 15.47
C GLN A 45 3.77 6.43 14.92
N ALA A 46 4.83 6.30 15.72
CA ALA A 46 6.21 6.53 15.26
C ALA A 46 6.67 5.37 14.37
N ALA A 47 6.36 4.13 14.76
CA ALA A 47 6.62 2.95 13.92
C ALA A 47 5.84 3.03 12.60
N LYS A 48 4.54 3.40 12.63
CA LYS A 48 3.73 3.62 11.42
C LYS A 48 4.39 4.63 10.48
N ARG A 49 4.82 5.78 11.01
CA ARG A 49 5.46 6.84 10.21
C ARG A 49 6.77 6.38 9.57
N SER A 50 7.62 5.68 10.33
CA SER A 50 8.87 5.12 9.79
C SER A 50 8.62 4.10 8.67
N LEU A 51 7.59 3.27 8.80
CA LEU A 51 7.19 2.32 7.76
C LEU A 51 6.67 3.03 6.50
N LEU A 52 5.90 4.13 6.65
CA LEU A 52 5.43 4.93 5.52
C LEU A 52 6.56 5.64 4.76
N ASP A 53 7.58 6.10 5.48
CA ASP A 53 8.78 6.69 4.87
C ASP A 53 9.54 5.64 4.04
N GLN A 54 9.75 4.44 4.60
CA GLN A 54 10.37 3.30 3.89
C GLN A 54 9.53 2.85 2.68
N PHE A 55 8.21 2.82 2.82
CA PHE A 55 7.28 2.48 1.75
C PHE A 55 7.40 3.47 0.59
N SER A 56 7.47 4.76 0.88
CA SER A 56 7.63 5.82 -0.13
C SER A 56 8.93 5.66 -0.93
N GLN A 57 10.03 5.29 -0.26
CA GLN A 57 11.31 5.02 -0.92
C GLN A 57 11.23 3.79 -1.84
N GLN A 58 10.59 2.71 -1.39
CA GLN A 58 10.41 1.50 -2.20
C GLN A 58 9.51 1.72 -3.42
N VAL A 59 8.48 2.56 -3.30
CA VAL A 59 7.64 2.94 -4.45
C VAL A 59 8.47 3.64 -5.53
N SER A 60 9.39 4.54 -5.16
CA SER A 60 10.28 5.18 -6.13
C SER A 60 11.20 4.19 -6.85
N LEU A 61 11.69 3.16 -6.16
CA LEU A 61 12.49 2.10 -6.76
C LEU A 61 11.67 1.27 -7.77
N ILE A 62 10.47 0.85 -7.39
CA ILE A 62 9.57 0.08 -8.27
C ILE A 62 9.15 0.90 -9.50
N GLN A 63 8.95 2.21 -9.36
CA GLN A 63 8.69 3.09 -10.50
C GLN A 63 9.85 3.10 -11.50
N GLY A 64 11.10 3.07 -11.02
CA GLY A 64 12.28 2.91 -11.86
C GLY A 64 12.30 1.58 -12.60
N HIS A 65 11.98 0.48 -11.92
CA HIS A 65 11.89 -0.85 -12.53
C HIS A 65 10.82 -0.96 -13.59
N ARG A 66 9.68 -0.28 -13.41
CA ARG A 66 8.61 -0.22 -14.41
C ARG A 66 9.07 0.39 -15.73
N VAL A 67 9.89 1.44 -15.68
CA VAL A 67 10.48 2.04 -16.90
C VAL A 67 11.42 1.05 -17.57
N ALA A 68 12.30 0.41 -16.80
CA ALA A 68 13.24 -0.59 -17.33
C ALA A 68 12.54 -1.81 -17.93
N LEU A 69 11.44 -2.28 -17.34
CA LEU A 69 10.63 -3.38 -17.86
C LEU A 69 9.95 -3.00 -19.19
N LYS A 70 9.36 -1.80 -19.27
CA LYS A 70 8.72 -1.30 -20.49
C LYS A 70 9.72 -1.17 -21.64
N ASP A 71 10.91 -0.65 -21.37
CA ASP A 71 11.98 -0.53 -22.36
C ASP A 71 12.46 -1.92 -22.82
N HIS A 72 12.50 -2.90 -21.90
CA HIS A 72 12.85 -4.29 -22.21
C HIS A 72 11.81 -4.95 -23.13
N GLU A 73 10.52 -4.81 -22.84
CA GLU A 73 9.45 -5.35 -23.69
C GLU A 73 9.47 -4.75 -25.10
N GLN A 74 9.75 -3.45 -25.22
CA GLN A 74 9.89 -2.78 -26.51
C GLN A 74 11.12 -3.26 -27.30
N THR A 75 12.23 -3.52 -26.59
CA THR A 75 13.49 -3.93 -27.23
C THR A 75 13.54 -5.43 -27.54
N ASN A 76 12.83 -6.26 -26.76
CA ASN A 76 12.85 -7.72 -26.87
C ASN A 76 11.42 -8.31 -26.82
N PRO A 77 10.60 -8.10 -27.86
CA PRO A 77 9.22 -8.58 -27.89
C PRO A 77 9.10 -10.12 -27.82
N GLU A 78 10.16 -10.86 -28.14
CA GLU A 78 10.20 -12.33 -28.04
C GLU A 78 10.47 -12.85 -26.62
N LYS A 79 10.83 -11.97 -25.67
CA LYS A 79 11.10 -12.31 -24.26
C LYS A 79 10.11 -11.59 -23.35
N PRO A 80 8.93 -12.18 -23.07
CA PRO A 80 7.94 -11.57 -22.20
C PRO A 80 8.46 -11.42 -20.77
N ILE A 81 7.84 -10.51 -20.02
CA ILE A 81 8.10 -10.36 -18.60
C ILE A 81 7.78 -11.67 -17.87
N PRO A 82 8.64 -12.16 -16.96
CA PRO A 82 8.37 -13.37 -16.21
C PRO A 82 7.09 -13.28 -15.37
N GLU A 83 6.31 -14.35 -15.39
CA GLU A 83 5.03 -14.46 -14.64
C GLU A 83 5.20 -14.20 -13.13
N ALA A 84 6.38 -14.53 -12.57
CA ALA A 84 6.71 -14.25 -11.18
C ALA A 84 6.62 -12.75 -10.82
N ILE A 85 7.02 -11.86 -11.75
CA ILE A 85 6.90 -10.40 -11.56
C ILE A 85 5.42 -10.00 -11.54
N HIS A 86 4.62 -10.50 -12.49
CA HIS A 86 3.18 -10.23 -12.52
C HIS A 86 2.48 -10.70 -11.24
N ALA A 87 2.80 -11.91 -10.77
CA ALA A 87 2.27 -12.45 -9.53
C ALA A 87 2.68 -11.62 -8.31
N ALA A 88 3.93 -11.15 -8.25
CA ALA A 88 4.41 -10.30 -7.15
C ALA A 88 3.73 -8.94 -7.11
N ILE A 89 3.50 -8.30 -8.27
CA ILE A 89 2.73 -7.06 -8.40
C ILE A 89 1.27 -7.26 -7.97
N GLY A 90 0.66 -8.38 -8.38
CA GLY A 90 -0.70 -8.73 -7.99
C GLY A 90 -0.88 -8.80 -6.47
N ARG A 91 0.04 -9.48 -5.77
CA ARG A 91 0.05 -9.55 -4.30
C ARG A 91 0.12 -8.17 -3.65
N GLY A 92 1.03 -7.31 -4.12
CA GLY A 92 1.15 -5.95 -3.60
C GLY A 92 -0.13 -5.14 -3.76
N THR A 93 -0.79 -5.26 -4.92
CA THR A 93 -2.05 -4.57 -5.20
C THR A 93 -3.16 -5.02 -4.25
N ASP A 94 -3.29 -6.32 -4.02
CA ASP A 94 -4.28 -6.87 -3.08
C ASP A 94 -4.06 -6.38 -1.65
N LEU A 95 -2.79 -6.27 -1.21
CA LEU A 95 -2.45 -5.76 0.12
C LEU A 95 -2.81 -4.28 0.25
N ILE A 96 -2.47 -3.45 -0.73
CA ILE A 96 -2.81 -2.03 -0.75
C ILE A 96 -4.34 -1.85 -0.68
N MET A 97 -5.09 -2.63 -1.44
CA MET A 97 -6.56 -2.57 -1.42
C MET A 97 -7.14 -2.93 -0.05
N LYS A 98 -6.59 -3.95 0.62
CA LYS A 98 -6.97 -4.30 2.00
C LYS A 98 -6.64 -3.17 2.98
N MET A 99 -5.45 -2.57 2.86
CA MET A 99 -5.04 -1.44 3.71
C MET A 99 -6.01 -0.26 3.57
N VAL A 100 -6.34 0.16 2.35
CA VAL A 100 -7.27 1.27 2.10
C VAL A 100 -8.67 1.00 2.66
N ALA A 101 -9.17 -0.23 2.52
CA ALA A 101 -10.47 -0.60 3.06
C ALA A 101 -10.50 -0.52 4.59
N LEU A 102 -9.42 -0.99 5.23
CA LEU A 102 -9.29 -1.02 6.69
C LEU A 102 -9.05 0.38 7.28
N ASP A 103 -8.27 1.22 6.59
CA ASP A 103 -7.99 2.60 7.01
C ASP A 103 -9.28 3.45 7.03
N ARG A 104 -10.18 3.23 6.06
CA ARG A 104 -11.52 3.86 6.09
C ARG A 104 -12.37 3.39 7.26
N GLU A 105 -12.24 2.14 7.67
CA GLU A 105 -12.96 1.65 8.84
C GLU A 105 -12.42 2.29 10.13
N ASN A 106 -11.09 2.44 10.22
CA ASN A 106 -10.44 3.17 11.30
C ASN A 106 -10.92 4.62 11.36
N GLU A 107 -11.00 5.29 10.22
CA GLU A 107 -11.52 6.66 10.11
C GLU A 107 -12.96 6.77 10.64
N LYS A 108 -13.87 5.84 10.25
CA LYS A 108 -15.24 5.82 10.78
C LYS A 108 -15.29 5.62 12.28
N LEU A 109 -14.45 4.73 12.83
CA LEU A 109 -14.39 4.47 14.26
C LEU A 109 -13.86 5.70 15.03
N LEU A 110 -12.84 6.36 14.50
CA LEU A 110 -12.32 7.62 15.04
C LEU A 110 -13.41 8.71 15.07
N LEU A 111 -14.17 8.87 13.98
CA LEU A 111 -15.28 9.81 13.89
C LEU A 111 -16.39 9.48 14.90
N LYS A 112 -16.79 8.21 14.98
CA LYS A 112 -17.84 7.74 15.92
C LYS A 112 -17.45 8.01 17.38
N LYS A 113 -16.16 7.89 17.71
CA LYS A 113 -15.61 8.11 19.04
C LYS A 113 -15.28 9.58 19.34
N GLY A 114 -15.49 10.49 18.39
CA GLY A 114 -15.17 11.92 18.56
C GLY A 114 -13.68 12.20 18.67
N MET A 115 -12.83 11.30 18.19
CA MET A 115 -11.37 11.38 18.27
C MET A 115 -10.73 12.12 17.08
N VAL A 116 -11.54 12.65 16.16
CA VAL A 116 -11.07 13.43 15.00
C VAL A 116 -11.22 14.93 15.28
N PRO A 117 -10.13 15.73 15.21
CA PRO A 117 -10.26 17.17 15.24
C PRO A 117 -11.03 17.66 14.01
N SER A 118 -12.02 18.54 14.20
CA SER A 118 -12.97 19.00 13.17
C SER A 118 -12.33 19.59 11.90
N ASN A 119 -11.03 19.94 11.96
CA ASN A 119 -10.27 20.52 10.86
C ASN A 119 -9.58 19.49 9.96
N GLN A 120 -9.68 18.19 10.26
CA GLN A 120 -8.98 17.12 9.53
C GLN A 120 -9.92 16.11 8.86
N ILE A 121 -11.23 16.36 8.86
CA ILE A 121 -12.21 15.47 8.20
C ILE A 121 -11.98 15.58 6.67
N PRO A 122 -11.43 14.55 6.01
CA PRO A 122 -11.30 14.55 4.57
C PRO A 122 -12.70 14.50 3.96
N SER A 123 -12.93 15.28 2.89
CA SER A 123 -14.19 15.22 2.18
C SER A 123 -14.30 13.85 1.52
N SER A 124 -15.30 13.06 1.92
CA SER A 124 -15.60 11.67 1.51
C SER A 124 -15.54 11.36 -0.01
N ALA A 125 -15.48 12.39 -0.86
CA ALA A 125 -15.31 12.29 -2.30
C ALA A 125 -13.89 11.94 -2.78
N GLN A 126 -12.84 12.12 -1.96
CA GLN A 126 -11.45 12.01 -2.43
C GLN A 126 -10.85 10.59 -2.42
N TYR A 127 -11.50 9.63 -1.76
CA TYR A 127 -10.97 8.27 -1.62
C TYR A 127 -12.03 7.24 -2.00
N ARG A 128 -12.28 7.01 -3.30
CA ARG A 128 -13.00 5.81 -3.75
C ARG A 128 -11.99 4.71 -4.12
N PRO A 129 -12.20 3.46 -3.67
CA PRO A 129 -11.28 2.35 -3.97
C PRO A 129 -11.30 1.98 -5.45
N SER A 130 -12.40 2.28 -6.14
CA SER A 130 -12.53 2.19 -7.59
C SER A 130 -11.61 3.18 -8.33
N ASP A 131 -11.30 4.34 -7.75
CA ASP A 131 -10.39 5.31 -8.37
C ASP A 131 -8.95 4.82 -8.28
N ALA A 132 -8.53 4.24 -7.14
CA ALA A 132 -7.23 3.57 -7.02
C ALA A 132 -7.11 2.40 -8.02
N LEU A 133 -8.13 1.55 -8.12
CA LEU A 133 -8.21 0.47 -9.13
C LEU A 133 -8.15 1.02 -10.56
N GLN A 134 -8.84 2.12 -10.88
CA GLN A 134 -8.77 2.75 -12.20
C GLN A 134 -7.39 3.34 -12.49
N THR A 135 -6.71 3.91 -11.50
CA THR A 135 -5.34 4.40 -11.67
C THR A 135 -4.39 3.24 -11.96
N TYR A 136 -4.51 2.11 -11.25
CA TYR A 136 -3.71 0.92 -11.55
C TYR A 136 -4.04 0.33 -12.92
N GLN A 137 -5.32 0.20 -13.28
CA GLN A 137 -5.76 -0.34 -14.57
C GLN A 137 -5.37 0.55 -15.76
N LYS A 138 -5.45 1.88 -15.62
CA LYS A 138 -4.96 2.84 -16.63
C LYS A 138 -3.45 2.77 -16.82
N HIS A 139 -2.73 2.30 -15.81
CA HIS A 139 -1.28 2.20 -15.84
C HIS A 139 -0.77 0.77 -16.15
N SER A 140 -1.68 -0.21 -16.23
CA SER A 140 -1.44 -1.60 -16.63
C SER A 140 -1.92 -1.92 -18.06
N SER A 141 -2.36 -0.91 -18.82
CA SER A 141 -2.75 -1.01 -20.24
C SER A 141 -1.69 -0.41 -21.15
#